data_AF-A0A256Z7B2-F1
#
_entry.id   AF-A0A256Z7B2-F1
#
_cell.length_a   1.000
_cell.length_b   1.000
_cell.length_c   1.000
_cell.angle_alpha   90.00
_cell.angle_beta   90.00
_cell.angle_gamma   90.00
#
_symmetry.space_group_name_H-M   'P 1'
#
loop_
_entity.id
_entity.type
_entity.pdbx_description
1 polymer ?
#
loop_
_entity_poly.entity_id
_entity_poly.type
_entity_poly.pdbx_seq_one_letter_code
_entity_poly.pdbx_strand_id
1 'polypeptide(L)'
;MLDGGVAEGEEAVKALSMGARAVSLAPFILKWLGCRGCEVCEPQSCPASILEGSGDPPWAWDEMAERLIEEYGKLREDVEGCIRRMGLKGVQELSRKNLLALDWESAYITSLPLAGLERRVQD
;
A
#
# COMPACT_ATOMS: atom_id res chain seq x y z
N MET A 1 4.73 -4.62 12.03
CA MET A 1 4.22 -3.53 11.16
C MET A 1 5.13 -3.49 9.95
N LEU A 2 4.57 -3.41 8.75
CA LEU A 2 5.32 -3.15 7.52
C LEU A 2 5.19 -1.67 7.19
N ASP A 3 6.32 -1.02 6.93
CA ASP A 3 6.38 0.38 6.54
C ASP A 3 7.17 0.53 5.24
N GLY A 4 6.76 1.46 4.40
CA GLY A 4 7.30 1.69 3.07
C GLY A 4 6.52 1.00 1.94
N GLY A 5 6.29 1.76 0.86
CA GLY A 5 5.79 1.24 -0.42
C GLY A 5 4.32 0.82 -0.47
N VAL A 6 3.51 1.07 0.56
CA VAL A 6 2.07 0.76 0.55
C VAL A 6 1.26 2.03 0.27
N ALA A 7 0.68 2.06 -0.92
CA ALA A 7 -0.20 3.09 -1.44
C ALA A 7 -1.56 2.53 -1.90
N GLU A 8 -1.66 1.23 -2.19
CA GLU A 8 -2.83 0.61 -2.82
C GLU A 8 -3.31 -0.64 -2.05
N GLY A 9 -4.56 -1.07 -2.27
CA GLY A 9 -5.16 -2.16 -1.50
C GLY A 9 -4.47 -3.51 -1.74
N GLU A 10 -4.01 -3.76 -2.96
CA GLU A 10 -3.26 -4.97 -3.29
C GLU A 10 -1.93 -5.08 -2.53
N GLU A 11 -1.21 -3.97 -2.39
CA GLU A 11 0.05 -3.90 -1.64
C GLU A 11 -0.18 -4.18 -0.15
N ALA A 12 -1.25 -3.61 0.42
CA ALA A 12 -1.66 -3.88 1.78
C ALA A 12 -2.00 -5.37 1.98
N VAL A 13 -2.77 -5.97 1.08
CA VAL A 13 -3.15 -7.40 1.14
C VAL A 13 -1.94 -8.31 1.01
N LYS A 14 -0.98 -8.00 0.13
CA LYS A 14 0.30 -8.73 0.00
C LYS A 14 1.08 -8.69 1.31
N ALA A 15 1.27 -7.50 1.89
CA ALA A 15 1.99 -7.34 3.14
C ALA A 15 1.33 -8.09 4.30
N LEU A 16 0.00 -7.99 4.44
CA LEU A 16 -0.76 -8.72 5.46
C LEU A 16 -0.65 -10.24 5.28
N SER A 17 -0.78 -10.73 4.04
CA SER A 17 -0.64 -12.16 3.70
C SER A 17 0.76 -12.70 4.00
N MET A 18 1.78 -11.87 3.86
CA MET A 18 3.17 -12.19 4.24
C MET A 18 3.40 -12.24 5.76
N GLY A 19 2.39 -11.91 6.57
CA GLY A 19 2.43 -11.99 8.03
C GLY A 19 2.56 -10.63 8.72
N ALA A 20 2.47 -9.51 8.00
CA ALA A 20 2.40 -8.21 8.65
C ALA A 20 1.12 -8.08 9.47
N ARG A 21 1.23 -7.60 10.72
CA ARG A 21 0.07 -7.32 11.58
C ARG A 21 -0.65 -6.01 11.23
N ALA A 22 0.06 -5.09 10.59
CA ALA A 22 -0.40 -3.76 10.19
C ALA A 22 0.53 -3.19 9.11
N VAL A 23 0.01 -2.28 8.29
CA VAL A 23 0.74 -1.57 7.23
C VAL A 23 0.68 -0.06 7.47
N SER A 24 1.78 0.63 7.20
CA SER A 24 1.85 2.09 7.16
C SER A 24 1.33 2.61 5.82
N LEU A 25 0.60 3.73 5.83
CA LEU A 25 -0.04 4.32 4.65
C LEU A 25 0.53 5.69 4.30
N ALA A 26 1.78 5.98 4.71
CA ALA A 26 2.43 7.24 4.36
C ALA A 26 2.47 7.49 2.83
N PRO A 27 2.84 6.52 1.96
CA PRO A 27 2.81 6.72 0.51
C PRO A 27 1.40 7.01 -0.03
N PHE A 28 0.37 6.36 0.51
CA PHE A 28 -1.03 6.62 0.17
C PHE A 28 -1.40 8.08 0.46
N ILE A 29 -1.12 8.57 1.68
CA ILE A 29 -1.42 9.96 2.08
C ILE A 29 -0.62 10.94 1.22
N LEU A 30 0.65 10.69 0.97
CA LEU A 30 1.48 11.56 0.14
C LEU A 30 0.96 11.65 -1.29
N LYS A 31 0.59 10.52 -1.92
CA LYS A 31 -0.04 10.53 -3.25
C LYS A 31 -1.35 11.31 -3.24
N TRP A 32 -2.18 11.13 -2.21
CA TRP A 32 -3.43 11.88 -2.05
C TRP A 32 -3.22 13.40 -1.94
N LEU A 33 -2.20 13.83 -1.19
CA LEU A 33 -1.77 15.22 -1.09
C LEU A 33 -1.16 15.77 -2.42
N GLY A 34 -0.95 14.91 -3.43
CA GLY A 34 -0.43 15.31 -4.74
C GLY A 34 1.07 15.06 -4.94
N CYS A 35 1.72 14.31 -4.06
CA CYS A 35 3.13 13.92 -4.24
C CYS A 35 3.33 13.18 -5.57
N ARG A 36 4.39 13.57 -6.29
CA ARG A 36 4.72 13.01 -7.62
C ARG A 36 5.86 12.00 -7.60
N GLY A 37 6.43 11.70 -6.43
CA GLY A 37 7.62 10.85 -6.34
C GLY A 37 8.83 11.42 -7.08
N CYS A 38 8.95 12.75 -7.15
CA CYS A 38 10.00 13.45 -7.89
C CYS A 38 11.35 13.54 -7.17
N GLU A 39 11.43 13.05 -5.92
CA GLU A 39 12.65 13.02 -5.09
C GLU A 39 13.29 14.39 -4.80
N VAL A 40 12.62 15.49 -5.13
CA VAL A 40 13.00 16.87 -4.79
C VAL A 40 12.22 17.37 -3.57
N CYS A 41 12.60 16.87 -2.39
CA CYS A 41 11.90 17.13 -1.13
C CYS A 41 12.39 18.40 -0.41
N GLU A 42 12.49 19.51 -1.16
CA GLU A 42 12.80 20.84 -0.63
C GLU A 42 11.58 21.76 -0.75
N PRO A 43 11.24 22.60 0.25
CA PRO A 43 10.02 23.42 0.23
C PRO A 43 9.90 24.31 -1.01
N GLN A 44 11.00 24.90 -1.46
CA GLN A 44 11.08 25.75 -2.65
C GLN A 44 11.00 24.99 -3.99
N SER A 45 11.08 23.66 -3.98
CA SER A 45 11.23 22.85 -5.20
C SER A 45 10.17 21.76 -5.35
N CYS A 46 9.42 21.44 -4.30
CA CYS A 46 8.35 20.45 -4.35
C CYS A 46 7.20 20.94 -5.25
N PRO A 47 6.90 20.26 -6.38
CA PRO A 47 5.82 20.67 -7.28
C PRO A 47 4.42 20.55 -6.67
N ALA A 48 4.30 19.85 -5.55
CA ALA A 48 3.05 19.64 -4.83
C ALA A 48 2.88 20.60 -3.63
N SER A 49 3.94 21.33 -3.23
CA SER A 49 3.91 22.26 -2.09
C SER A 49 3.32 21.66 -0.81
N ILE A 50 3.68 20.39 -0.51
CA ILE A 50 3.18 19.62 0.66
C ILE A 50 4.15 19.64 1.84
N LEU A 51 5.30 20.32 1.70
CA LEU A 51 6.33 20.38 2.73
C LEU A 51 6.09 21.58 3.64
N GLU A 52 6.58 21.49 4.86
CA GLU A 52 6.60 22.65 5.75
C GLU A 52 7.41 23.78 5.10
N GLY A 53 6.85 24.99 5.07
CA GLY A 53 7.50 26.16 4.49
C GLY A 53 7.35 26.34 2.98
N SER A 54 6.59 25.49 2.26
CA SER A 54 6.32 25.68 0.82
C SER A 54 5.22 26.71 0.50
N GLY A 55 4.81 27.51 1.49
CA GLY A 55 3.75 28.54 1.43
C GLY A 55 2.71 28.37 2.55
N ASP A 56 1.93 29.42 2.83
CA ASP A 56 0.82 29.34 3.77
C ASP A 56 -0.26 28.41 3.20
N PRO A 57 -0.64 27.35 3.90
CA PRO A 57 -1.63 26.46 3.37
C PRO A 57 -3.05 27.00 3.57
N PRO A 58 -3.88 27.06 2.52
CA PRO A 58 -5.30 27.41 2.65
C PRO A 58 -6.13 26.21 3.16
N TRP A 59 -5.53 25.34 3.98
CA TRP A 59 -6.12 24.04 4.33
C TRP A 59 -7.28 24.25 5.29
N ALA A 60 -8.51 24.12 4.77
CA ALA A 60 -9.67 23.80 5.58
C ALA A 60 -9.47 22.39 6.14
N TRP A 61 -8.77 22.29 7.27
CA TRP A 61 -8.35 21.01 7.87
C TRP A 61 -9.51 20.03 8.07
N ASP A 62 -10.68 20.53 8.47
CA ASP A 62 -11.89 19.72 8.64
C ASP A 62 -12.35 19.13 7.30
N GLU A 63 -12.44 19.96 6.25
CA GLU A 63 -12.81 19.50 4.89
C GLU A 63 -11.78 18.50 4.34
N MET A 64 -10.48 18.75 4.59
CA MET A 64 -9.42 17.83 4.20
C MET A 64 -9.50 16.50 4.94
N ALA A 65 -9.80 16.52 6.24
CA ALA A 65 -9.98 15.32 7.03
C ALA A 65 -11.17 14.50 6.54
N GLU A 66 -12.30 15.15 6.24
CA GLU A 66 -13.48 14.49 5.66
C GLU A 66 -13.15 13.82 4.32
N ARG A 67 -12.50 14.55 3.42
CA ARG A 67 -12.06 13.99 2.13
C ARG A 67 -11.06 12.84 2.30
N LEU A 68 -10.14 12.94 3.25
CA LEU A 68 -9.19 11.86 3.53
C LEU A 68 -9.90 10.61 4.08
N ILE A 69 -10.92 10.78 4.93
CA ILE A 69 -11.75 9.67 5.42
C ILE A 69 -12.45 8.96 4.25
N GLU A 70 -13.01 9.70 3.29
CA GLU A 70 -13.61 9.12 2.09
C GLU A 70 -12.59 8.31 1.26
N GLU A 71 -11.38 8.83 1.08
CA GLU A 71 -10.31 8.11 0.37
C GLU A 71 -9.83 6.87 1.12
N TYR A 72 -9.72 6.92 2.45
CA TYR A 72 -9.50 5.72 3.26
C TYR A 72 -10.63 4.70 3.10
N GLY A 73 -11.88 5.17 2.95
CA GLY A 73 -13.03 4.34 2.62
C GLY A 73 -12.83 3.58 1.31
N LYS A 74 -12.37 4.26 0.24
CA LYS A 74 -12.05 3.64 -1.05
C LYS A 74 -10.91 2.63 -0.94
N LEU A 75 -9.85 2.95 -0.21
CA LEU A 75 -8.75 2.01 0.04
C LEU A 75 -9.23 0.76 0.79
N ARG A 76 -10.10 0.94 1.80
CA ARG A 76 -10.72 -0.18 2.51
C ARG A 76 -11.54 -1.05 1.56
N GLU A 77 -12.37 -0.44 0.71
CA GLU A 77 -13.17 -1.18 -0.27
C GLU A 77 -12.30 -1.98 -1.25
N ASP A 78 -11.17 -1.42 -1.69
CA ASP A 78 -10.20 -2.12 -2.54
C ASP A 78 -9.58 -3.32 -1.83
N VAL A 79 -9.11 -3.14 -0.59
CA VAL A 79 -8.61 -4.25 0.27
C VAL A 79 -9.66 -5.34 0.44
N GLU A 80 -10.90 -4.98 0.76
CA GLU A 80 -12.00 -5.94 0.88
C GLU A 80 -12.32 -6.61 -0.46
N GLY A 81 -12.22 -5.88 -1.57
CA GLY A 81 -12.38 -6.39 -2.93
C GLY A 81 -11.36 -7.48 -3.24
N CYS A 82 -10.07 -7.23 -2.96
CA CYS A 82 -9.01 -8.23 -3.08
C CYS A 82 -9.30 -9.49 -2.24
N ILE A 83 -9.68 -9.32 -0.97
CA ILE A 83 -10.02 -10.41 -0.06
C ILE A 83 -11.19 -11.24 -0.60
N ARG A 84 -12.27 -10.59 -1.05
CA ARG A 84 -13.45 -11.26 -1.62
C ARG A 84 -13.11 -12.03 -2.90
N ARG A 85 -12.25 -11.50 -3.77
CA ARG A 85 -11.81 -12.19 -5.00
C ARG A 85 -11.05 -13.49 -4.70
N MET A 86 -10.39 -13.57 -3.54
CA MET A 86 -9.74 -14.80 -3.06
C MET A 86 -10.71 -15.77 -2.35
N GLY A 87 -12.00 -15.43 -2.25
CA GLY A 87 -13.01 -16.24 -1.55
C GLY A 87 -12.92 -16.16 -0.01
N LEU A 88 -12.17 -15.20 0.52
CA LEU A 88 -11.97 -15.03 1.96
C LEU A 88 -13.00 -14.06 2.55
N LYS A 89 -13.22 -14.15 3.87
CA LYS A 89 -14.19 -13.28 4.57
C LYS A 89 -13.56 -12.07 5.24
N GLY A 90 -12.25 -12.05 5.45
CA GLY A 90 -11.58 -10.92 6.10
C GLY A 90 -10.07 -11.07 6.21
N VAL A 91 -9.43 -10.01 6.70
CA VAL A 91 -7.96 -9.89 6.82
C VAL A 91 -7.33 -10.97 7.69
N GLN A 92 -8.08 -11.51 8.66
CA GLN A 92 -7.63 -12.58 9.55
C GLN A 92 -7.41 -13.93 8.85
N GLU A 93 -7.99 -14.11 7.66
CA GLU A 93 -7.82 -15.33 6.85
C GLU A 93 -6.64 -15.20 5.87
N LEU A 94 -6.04 -14.01 5.75
CA LEU A 94 -4.89 -13.80 4.88
C LEU A 94 -3.68 -14.57 5.39
N SER A 95 -3.02 -15.23 4.45
CA SER A 95 -1.84 -16.04 4.70
C SER A 95 -0.98 -16.13 3.44
N ARG A 96 0.23 -16.65 3.61
CA ARG A 96 1.16 -16.87 2.50
C ARG A 96 0.61 -17.81 1.41
N LYS A 97 -0.39 -18.64 1.73
CA LYS A 97 -1.05 -19.53 0.75
C LYS A 97 -1.90 -18.76 -0.26
N ASN A 98 -2.23 -17.51 0.03
CA ASN A 98 -3.00 -16.65 -0.86
C ASN A 98 -2.12 -15.95 -1.91
N LEU A 99 -0.80 -16.11 -1.85
CA LEU A 99 0.15 -15.45 -2.74
C LEU A 99 0.94 -16.46 -3.57
N LEU A 100 1.25 -16.05 -4.79
CA LEU A 100 2.23 -16.68 -5.66
C LEU A 100 3.22 -15.59 -6.11
N ALA A 101 4.48 -15.97 -6.26
CA ALA A 101 5.46 -15.11 -6.91
C ALA A 101 5.28 -15.19 -8.43
N LEU A 102 5.48 -14.08 -9.13
CA LEU A 102 5.34 -14.01 -10.60
C LEU A 102 6.67 -14.13 -11.34
N ASP A 103 7.78 -13.97 -10.63
CA ASP A 103 9.12 -14.05 -11.15
C ASP A 103 10.05 -14.80 -10.18
N TRP A 104 11.18 -15.27 -10.70
CA TRP A 104 12.15 -16.08 -9.97
C TRP A 104 12.76 -15.34 -8.77
N GLU A 105 13.03 -14.05 -8.90
CA GLU A 105 13.66 -13.26 -7.86
C GLU A 105 12.71 -13.08 -6.67
N SER A 106 11.47 -12.69 -6.94
CA SER A 106 10.39 -12.65 -5.96
C SER A 106 10.20 -14.00 -5.28
N ALA A 107 10.17 -15.10 -6.04
CA ALA A 107 10.01 -16.44 -5.47
C ALA A 107 11.17 -16.79 -4.54
N TYR A 108 12.41 -16.48 -4.95
CA TYR A 108 13.62 -16.74 -4.18
C TYR A 108 13.71 -15.89 -2.91
N ILE A 109 13.41 -14.59 -2.99
CA ILE A 109 13.48 -13.67 -1.84
C ILE A 109 12.36 -13.97 -0.86
N THR A 110 11.13 -14.13 -1.35
CA THR A 110 9.96 -14.27 -0.49
C THR A 110 9.75 -15.70 -0.02
N SER A 111 10.34 -16.70 -0.69
CA SER A 111 10.04 -18.13 -0.47
C SER A 111 8.58 -18.51 -0.71
N LEU A 112 7.91 -17.76 -1.60
CA LEU A 112 6.59 -18.13 -2.12
C LEU A 112 6.73 -19.10 -3.30
N PRO A 113 5.74 -19.96 -3.56
CA PRO A 113 5.72 -20.74 -4.79
C PRO A 113 5.70 -19.82 -6.02
N LEU A 114 6.45 -20.18 -7.06
CA LEU A 114 6.41 -19.48 -8.34
C LEU A 114 5.13 -19.88 -9.09
N ALA A 115 4.39 -18.91 -9.63
CA ALA A 115 3.20 -19.19 -10.42
C ALA A 115 3.52 -20.14 -11.59
N GLY A 116 2.74 -21.22 -11.71
CA GLY A 116 2.99 -22.29 -12.68
C GLY A 116 3.92 -23.42 -12.21
N LEU A 117 4.47 -23.33 -10.99
CA LEU A 117 5.20 -24.42 -10.34
C LEU A 117 4.51 -24.80 -9.02
N GLU A 118 4.31 -26.10 -8.79
CA GLU A 118 3.70 -26.61 -7.54
C GLU A 118 4.69 -26.65 -6.35
N ARG A 119 5.92 -26.15 -6.51
CA ARG A 119 6.99 -26.15 -5.50
C ARG A 119 7.66 -24.79 -5.36
N ARG A 120 8.32 -24.56 -4.22
CA ARG A 120 9.20 -23.39 -4.04
C ARG A 120 10.48 -23.58 -4.84
N VAL A 121 11.07 -22.46 -5.22
CA VAL A 121 12.35 -22.41 -5.92
C VAL A 121 13.50 -23.00 -5.09
N GLN A 122 13.42 -22.90 -3.77
CA GLN A 122 14.47 -23.36 -2.86
C GLN A 122 14.36 -24.85 -2.49
N ASP A 123 13.27 -25.53 -2.91
CA ASP A 123 12.99 -26.96 -2.66
C ASP A 123 13.46 -27.83 -3.87
#